data_AF-A0A934XXC4-F1
#
_entry.id   AF-A0A934XXC4-F1
#
_cell.length_a   1.000
_cell.length_b   1.000
_cell.length_c   1.000
_cell.angle_alpha   90.00
_cell.angle_beta   90.00
_cell.angle_gamma   90.00
#
_symmetry.space_group_name_H-M   'P 1'
#
loop_
_entity.id
_entity.type
_entity.pdbx_description
1 polymer ?
#
loop_
_entity_poly.entity_id
_entity_poly.type
_entity_poly.pdbx_seq_one_letter_code
_entity_poly.pdbx_strand_id
1 'polypeptide(L)'
;MLTGEPPPESVKRAVGTATLTPPRALNPTLSPALDRALLHGLETQPTNRPATVAALRQEWEAGLAAAKTARPAPPAPVAPPTQVRCRPSPRRGPRWRRCGVSATCQPGR
;
A
#
# COMPACT_ATOMS: atom_id res chain seq x y z
N MET A 1 5.46 20.89 11.71
CA MET A 1 6.01 20.62 10.36
C MET A 1 5.81 19.15 10.04
N LEU A 2 5.33 18.80 8.83
CA LEU A 2 4.90 17.43 8.49
C LEU A 2 6.04 16.54 7.93
N THR A 3 6.92 17.13 7.12
CA THR A 3 8.03 16.45 6.40
C THR A 3 9.41 17.05 6.69
N GLY A 4 9.47 18.20 7.36
CA GLY A 4 10.73 18.93 7.62
C GLY A 4 11.29 19.70 6.41
N GLU A 5 10.92 19.33 5.20
CA GLU A 5 11.31 20.02 3.95
C GLU A 5 10.11 20.70 3.27
N PRO A 6 10.28 21.93 2.74
CA PRO A 6 9.27 22.55 1.89
C PRO A 6 9.19 21.82 0.53
N PRO A 7 7.97 21.65 -0.02
CA PRO A 7 7.83 21.10 -1.36
C PRO A 7 8.42 22.07 -2.41
N PRO A 8 8.86 21.56 -3.58
CA PRO A 8 9.40 22.39 -4.64
C PRO A 8 8.38 23.42 -5.15
N GLU A 9 8.87 24.58 -5.58
CA GLU A 9 8.07 25.72 -6.03
C GLU A 9 6.95 25.34 -7.02
N SER A 10 5.75 25.87 -6.81
CA SER A 10 4.57 25.56 -7.63
C SER A 10 4.79 25.85 -9.12
N VAL A 11 5.51 26.93 -9.44
CA VAL A 11 5.85 27.28 -10.82
C VAL A 11 6.69 26.17 -11.45
N LYS A 12 7.76 25.72 -10.77
CA LYS A 12 8.65 24.65 -11.27
C LYS A 12 7.90 23.33 -11.51
N ARG A 13 6.92 23.02 -10.66
CA ARG A 13 6.03 21.85 -10.83
C ARG A 13 5.13 21.99 -12.05
N ALA A 14 4.55 23.18 -12.27
CA ALA A 14 3.68 23.44 -13.41
C ALA A 14 4.42 23.35 -14.75
N VAL A 15 5.69 23.76 -14.81
CA VAL A 15 6.54 23.61 -16.02
C VAL A 15 7.20 22.23 -16.14
N GLY A 16 6.94 21.29 -15.22
CA GLY A 16 7.51 19.93 -15.25
C GLY A 16 8.99 19.83 -14.89
N THR A 17 9.58 20.91 -14.38
CA THR A 17 11.01 20.98 -13.99
C THR A 17 11.29 20.45 -12.58
N ALA A 18 10.25 20.17 -11.80
CA ALA A 18 10.36 19.57 -10.48
C ALA A 18 9.21 18.57 -10.24
N THR A 19 9.56 17.34 -9.88
CA THR A 19 8.60 16.29 -9.54
C THR A 19 8.28 16.33 -8.05
N LEU A 20 7.00 16.26 -7.71
CA LEU A 20 6.56 16.22 -6.31
C LEU A 20 6.73 14.80 -5.75
N THR A 21 7.70 14.62 -4.85
CA THR A 21 7.85 13.37 -4.10
C THR A 21 6.68 13.21 -3.13
N PRO A 22 6.00 12.05 -3.08
CA PRO A 22 4.90 11.85 -2.15
C PRO A 22 5.39 11.95 -0.70
N PRO A 23 4.69 12.68 0.18
CA PRO A 23 5.13 12.91 1.55
C PRO A 23 5.25 11.62 2.37
N ARG A 24 4.52 10.55 2.02
CA ARG A 24 4.73 9.20 2.60
C ARG A 24 6.10 8.57 2.31
N ALA A 25 6.77 8.97 1.23
CA ALA A 25 8.14 8.52 0.95
C ALA A 25 9.15 9.17 1.90
N LEU A 26 8.85 10.38 2.38
CA LEU A 26 9.68 11.10 3.36
C LEU A 26 9.30 10.73 4.80
N ASN A 27 8.01 10.52 5.06
CA ASN A 27 7.50 10.13 6.37
C ASN A 27 6.42 9.02 6.27
N PRO A 28 6.80 7.75 6.46
CA PRO A 28 5.88 6.62 6.30
C PRO A 28 4.80 6.55 7.38
N THR A 29 4.90 7.33 8.46
CA THR A 29 3.87 7.37 9.52
C THR A 29 2.62 8.16 9.10
N LEU A 30 2.67 8.86 7.96
CA LEU A 30 1.53 9.61 7.44
C LEU A 30 0.47 8.64 6.90
N SER A 31 -0.77 8.91 7.29
CA SER A 31 -1.91 8.14 6.79
C SER A 31 -2.15 8.40 5.30
N PRO A 32 -2.54 7.38 4.52
CA PRO A 32 -2.76 7.51 3.09
C PRO A 32 -3.85 8.53 2.72
N ALA A 33 -4.85 8.72 3.58
CA ALA A 33 -5.87 9.75 3.38
C ALA A 33 -5.30 11.17 3.53
N LEU A 34 -4.43 11.38 4.53
CA LEU A 34 -3.77 12.68 4.74
C LEU A 34 -2.77 13.01 3.62
N ASP A 35 -2.04 12.01 3.15
CA ASP A 35 -1.15 12.11 1.99
C ASP A 35 -1.91 12.59 0.74
N ARG A 36 -3.07 11.98 0.45
CA ARG A 36 -3.94 12.41 -0.66
C ARG A 36 -4.45 13.83 -0.51
N ALA A 37 -4.93 14.21 0.67
CA ALA A 37 -5.41 15.57 0.92
C ALA A 37 -4.29 16.62 0.70
N LEU A 38 -3.07 16.29 1.13
CA LEU A 38 -1.90 17.14 0.93
C LEU A 38 -1.52 17.26 -0.55
N LEU A 39 -1.46 16.14 -1.27
CA LEU A 39 -1.18 16.12 -2.71
C LEU A 39 -2.24 16.90 -3.50
N HIS A 40 -3.52 16.76 -3.12
CA HIS A 40 -4.63 17.47 -3.74
C HIS A 40 -4.54 18.99 -3.53
N GLY A 41 -4.10 19.45 -2.35
CA GLY A 41 -3.83 20.88 -2.11
C GLY A 41 -2.62 21.42 -2.87
N LEU A 42 -1.62 20.58 -3.14
CA LEU A 42 -0.39 20.91 -3.86
C LEU A 42 -0.53 20.80 -5.39
N GLU A 43 -1.67 20.34 -5.89
CA GLU A 43 -1.98 20.20 -7.30
C GLU A 43 -1.81 21.53 -8.04
N THR A 44 -1.18 21.46 -9.22
CA THR A 44 -0.90 22.62 -10.05
C THR A 44 -2.04 22.91 -11.03
N GLN A 45 -2.81 21.89 -11.40
CA GLN A 45 -3.93 22.03 -12.31
C GLN A 45 -5.15 22.61 -11.57
N PRO A 46 -5.73 23.75 -12.01
CA PRO A 46 -6.88 24.35 -11.35
C PRO A 46 -8.11 23.44 -11.32
N THR A 47 -8.31 22.63 -12.36
CA THR A 47 -9.41 21.66 -12.47
C THR A 47 -9.31 20.52 -11.48
N ASN A 48 -8.10 20.19 -11.04
CA ASN A 48 -7.83 19.08 -10.15
C ASN A 48 -7.50 19.57 -8.72
N ARG A 49 -7.67 20.88 -8.44
CA ARG A 49 -7.54 21.46 -7.11
C ARG A 49 -8.87 21.37 -6.35
N PRO A 50 -8.82 21.40 -5.00
CA PRO A 50 -10.03 21.61 -4.21
C PRO A 50 -10.67 22.96 -4.58
N ALA A 51 -11.94 22.92 -4.96
CA ALA A 51 -12.69 24.09 -5.39
C ALA A 51 -12.74 25.20 -4.32
N THR A 52 -12.64 24.82 -3.03
CA THR A 52 -12.63 25.76 -1.91
C THR A 52 -11.68 25.30 -0.81
N VAL A 53 -11.23 26.25 0.01
CA VAL A 53 -10.44 25.98 1.22
C VAL A 53 -11.22 25.10 2.20
N ALA A 54 -12.55 25.25 2.26
CA ALA A 54 -13.41 24.43 3.10
C ALA A 54 -13.38 22.96 2.69
N ALA A 55 -13.45 22.66 1.38
CA ALA A 55 -13.35 21.30 0.87
C ALA A 55 -11.98 20.67 1.20
N LEU A 56 -10.89 21.43 1.01
CA LEU A 56 -9.56 20.97 1.41
C LEU A 56 -9.47 20.68 2.92
N ARG A 57 -10.07 21.54 3.75
CA ARG A 57 -10.06 21.36 5.20
C ARG A 57 -10.83 20.11 5.62
N GLN A 58 -11.97 19.83 4.99
CA GLN A 58 -12.74 18.61 5.27
C GLN A 58 -11.95 17.35 4.93
N GLU A 59 -11.29 17.31 3.77
CA GLU A 59 -10.42 16.20 3.38
C GLU A 59 -9.24 16.01 4.36
N TRP A 60 -8.64 17.13 4.80
CA TRP A 60 -7.56 17.12 5.76
C TRP A 60 -7.98 16.59 7.13
N GLU A 61 -9.10 17.07 7.66
CA GLU A 61 -9.65 16.61 8.94
C GLU A 61 -10.10 15.16 8.88
N ALA A 62 -10.71 14.72 7.77
CA ALA A 62 -11.02 13.33 7.52
C ALA A 62 -9.75 12.46 7.51
N GLY A 63 -8.67 12.92 6.89
CA GLY A 63 -7.37 12.24 6.88
C GLY A 63 -6.74 12.13 8.26
N LEU A 64 -6.85 13.17 9.09
CA LEU A 64 -6.40 13.15 10.49
C LEU A 64 -7.27 12.26 11.38
N ALA A 65 -8.58 12.27 11.19
CA ALA A 65 -9.50 11.40 11.91
C ALA A 65 -9.26 9.93 11.56
N ALA A 66 -9.01 9.64 10.28
CA ALA A 66 -8.62 8.31 9.82
C ALA A 66 -7.27 7.89 10.43
N ALA A 67 -6.31 8.80 10.56
CA ALA A 67 -5.03 8.53 11.23
C ALA A 67 -5.21 8.14 12.70
N LYS A 68 -6.08 8.85 13.43
CA LYS A 68 -6.39 8.56 14.84
C LYS A 68 -7.17 7.26 15.02
N THR A 69 -8.03 6.93 14.05
CA THR A 69 -8.89 5.74 14.10
C THR A 69 -8.18 4.50 13.54
N ALA A 70 -7.15 4.69 12.71
CA ALA A 70 -6.22 3.66 12.26
C ALA A 70 -5.31 3.20 13.41
N ARG A 71 -5.90 2.72 14.50
CA ARG A 71 -5.35 1.55 15.18
C ARG A 71 -5.10 0.52 14.09
N PRO A 72 -3.90 -0.05 13.94
CA PRO A 72 -3.65 -1.02 12.91
C PRO A 72 -4.67 -2.14 13.12
N ALA A 73 -5.60 -2.28 12.18
CA ALA A 73 -6.27 -3.55 12.02
C ALA A 73 -5.13 -4.57 11.88
N PRO A 74 -5.11 -5.66 12.66
CA PRO A 74 -4.15 -6.72 12.40
C PRO A 74 -4.24 -7.02 10.90
N PRO A 75 -3.09 -7.14 10.20
CA PRO A 75 -3.13 -7.50 8.79
C PRO A 75 -4.04 -8.73 8.72
N ALA A 76 -5.14 -8.61 7.96
CA ALA A 76 -5.97 -9.75 7.67
C ALA A 76 -4.99 -10.88 7.29
N PRO A 77 -5.06 -12.06 7.93
CA PRO A 77 -4.11 -13.11 7.66
C PRO A 77 -4.13 -13.30 6.15
N VAL A 78 -3.01 -12.95 5.52
CA VAL A 78 -2.79 -13.16 4.10
C VAL A 78 -2.99 -14.65 3.96
N ALA A 79 -4.14 -15.05 3.42
CA ALA A 79 -4.47 -16.46 3.31
C ALA A 79 -3.29 -17.10 2.59
N PRO A 80 -2.60 -18.09 3.20
CA PRO A 80 -1.48 -18.73 2.53
C PRO A 80 -2.00 -19.22 1.18
N PRO A 81 -1.19 -19.16 0.10
CA PRO A 81 -1.59 -19.73 -1.17
C PRO A 81 -2.08 -21.14 -0.88
N THR A 82 -3.33 -21.42 -1.23
CA THR A 82 -3.98 -22.72 -1.08
C THR A 82 -2.99 -23.77 -1.53
N GLN A 83 -2.32 -24.42 -0.57
CA GLN A 83 -1.48 -25.55 -0.87
C GLN A 83 -2.45 -26.59 -1.39
N VAL A 84 -2.41 -26.82 -2.70
CA VAL A 84 -3.10 -27.90 -3.38
C VAL A 84 -2.57 -29.16 -2.76
N ARG A 85 -3.23 -29.59 -1.69
CA ARG A 85 -2.83 -30.75 -0.91
C ARG A 85 -3.06 -31.93 -1.82
N CYS A 86 -1.98 -32.47 -2.38
CA CYS A 86 -2.00 -33.69 -3.18
C CYS A 86 -2.68 -34.76 -2.32
N ARG A 87 -3.93 -35.06 -2.66
CA ARG A 87 -4.74 -36.07 -1.99
C ARG A 87 -4.22 -37.42 -2.46
N PRO A 88 -3.63 -38.27 -1.60
CA PRO A 88 -3.27 -39.61 -2.02
C PRO A 88 -4.57 -40.36 -2.32
N SER A 89 -4.78 -40.69 -3.59
CA SER A 89 -5.88 -41.57 -4.00
C SER A 89 -5.71 -42.94 -3.34
N PRO A 90 -6.70 -43.42 -2.58
CA PRO A 90 -6.65 -44.77 -2.04
C PRO A 90 -7.23 -45.69 -3.11
N ARG A 91 -6.41 -46.12 -4.08
CA ARG A 91 -6.77 -47.27 -4.91
C ARG A 91 -5.56 -47.82 -5.68
N ARG A 92 -5.12 -48.98 -5.18
CA ARG A 92 -4.49 -50.11 -5.89
C ARG A 92 -3.04 -49.94 -6.37
N GLY A 93 -2.15 -50.59 -5.62
CA GLY A 93 -1.14 -51.48 -6.22
C GLY A 93 0.28 -50.92 -6.31
N PRO A 94 1.31 -51.78 -6.17
CA PRO A 94 2.70 -51.36 -6.10
C PRO A 94 3.26 -51.23 -7.50
N ARG A 95 3.25 -50.04 -8.09
CA ARG A 95 4.02 -49.74 -9.30
C ARG A 95 4.63 -48.37 -9.18
N TRP A 96 5.89 -48.35 -8.75
CA TRP A 96 6.77 -47.20 -8.79
C TRP A 96 6.65 -46.49 -10.14
N ARG A 97 6.15 -45.25 -10.14
CA ARG A 97 6.41 -44.29 -11.22
C ARG A 97 6.77 -42.96 -10.59
N ARG A 98 8.02 -42.58 -10.85
CA ARG A 98 8.69 -41.33 -10.52
C ARG A 98 7.74 -40.14 -10.58
N CYS A 99 7.58 -39.44 -9.45
CA CYS A 99 7.44 -37.99 -9.49
C CYS A 99 8.86 -37.44 -9.39
N GLY A 100 9.27 -36.69 -10.41
CA GLY A 100 10.64 -36.20 -10.58
C GLY A 100 11.07 -35.21 -9.50
N VAL A 101 12.40 -35.19 -9.27
CA VAL A 101 13.26 -34.02 -8.98
C VAL A 101 12.45 -32.84 -8.41
N SER A 102 12.22 -32.70 -7.11
CA SER A 102 13.21 -32.27 -6.13
C SER A 102 12.66 -32.28 -4.69
N ALA A 103 11.73 -33.18 -4.35
CA ALA A 103 11.14 -33.20 -3.00
C ALA A 103 11.83 -34.25 -2.11
N THR A 104 12.89 -33.86 -1.40
CA THR A 104 13.40 -34.60 -0.25
C THR A 104 12.37 -34.50 0.89
N CYS A 105 11.45 -35.46 0.96
CA CYS A 105 10.62 -35.66 2.15
C CYS A 105 11.50 -36.22 3.29
N GLN A 106 11.79 -35.40 4.30
CA GLN A 106 12.32 -35.91 5.57
C GLN A 106 11.19 -36.53 6.40
N PRO A 107 11.42 -37.70 7.04
CA PRO A 107 10.56 -38.18 8.10
C PRO A 107 10.87 -37.44 9.41
N GLY A 108 9.84 -36.89 10.06
CA GLY A 108 9.92 -36.40 11.43
C GLY A 108 10.09 -37.56 12.41
N ARG A 109 10.95 -37.37 13.41
CA ARG A 109 11.27 -38.30 14.51
C ARG A 109 10.08 -38.61 15.41
#